data_AF-A0A4V1M286-F1
#
_entry.id   AF-A0A4V1M286-F1
#
_cell.length_a   1.000
_cell.length_b   1.000
_cell.length_c   1.000
_cell.angle_alpha   90.00
_cell.angle_beta   90.00
_cell.angle_gamma   90.00
#
_symmetry.space_group_name_H-M   'P 1'
#
loop_
_entity.id
_entity.type
_entity.pdbx_description
1 polymer ?
#
loop_
_entity_poly.entity_id
_entity_poly.type
_entity_poly.pdbx_seq_one_letter_code
_entity_poly.pdbx_strand_id
1 'polypeptide(L)'
;MWYNEDKFPNNYSCPPVDAYNYNGLLYKVSTSADEHDIYLRKTAIEQRNNISNNKLCQACGHSVFLDKEDILKSIEKSSKVSKGVLKKWKHIYSFNPNSKSKILDTPSKNTKNHHTYWHYGNNDIIFCYEQRI
;
A
#
# COMPACT_ATOMS: atom_id res chain seq x y z
N MET A 1 21.85 -5.94 6.06
CA MET A 1 21.31 -6.73 4.93
C MET A 1 19.91 -7.15 5.29
N TRP A 2 18.93 -6.88 4.42
CA TRP A 2 17.56 -7.37 4.63
C TRP A 2 17.47 -8.84 4.19
N TYR A 3 16.63 -9.62 4.87
CA TYR A 3 16.39 -11.02 4.53
C TYR A 3 15.71 -11.09 3.15
N ASN A 4 16.30 -11.81 2.18
CA ASN A 4 15.87 -11.98 0.76
C ASN A 4 16.42 -11.00 -0.29
N GLU A 5 17.55 -10.32 -0.04
CA GLU A 5 18.18 -9.44 -1.04
C GLU A 5 18.61 -10.18 -2.33
N ASP A 6 18.93 -11.46 -2.18
CA ASP A 6 19.24 -12.44 -3.23
C ASP A 6 18.08 -12.75 -4.18
N LYS A 7 16.84 -12.37 -3.81
CA LYS A 7 15.63 -12.60 -4.63
C LYS A 7 15.28 -11.42 -5.53
N PHE A 8 16.02 -10.31 -5.45
CA PHE A 8 15.78 -9.18 -6.34
C PHE A 8 16.36 -9.43 -7.73
N PRO A 9 15.61 -9.18 -8.82
CA PRO A 9 16.16 -9.26 -10.16
C PRO A 9 17.25 -8.18 -10.34
N ASN A 10 18.33 -8.53 -11.04
CA ASN A 10 19.48 -7.63 -11.29
C ASN A 10 19.09 -6.31 -12.00
N ASN A 11 17.97 -6.29 -12.73
CA ASN A 11 17.42 -5.12 -13.43
C ASN A 11 16.12 -4.61 -12.79
N TYR A 12 16.06 -4.55 -11.46
CA TYR A 12 14.88 -4.07 -10.77
C TYR A 12 14.59 -2.59 -11.10
N SER A 13 13.39 -2.29 -11.59
CA SER A 13 12.87 -0.92 -11.76
C SER A 13 11.85 -0.61 -10.68
N CYS A 14 11.85 0.64 -10.20
CA CYS A 14 10.86 1.12 -9.22
C CYS A 14 9.99 2.25 -9.80
N PRO A 15 8.67 2.07 -9.91
CA PRO A 15 7.94 0.83 -9.61
C PRO A 15 8.28 -0.25 -10.65
N PRO A 16 7.88 -1.51 -10.41
CA PRO A 16 8.03 -2.56 -11.41
C PRO A 16 7.51 -2.14 -12.79
N VAL A 17 8.14 -2.61 -13.86
CA VAL A 17 7.82 -2.20 -15.24
C VAL A 17 6.40 -2.58 -15.68
N ASP A 18 5.83 -3.60 -15.04
CA ASP A 18 4.46 -4.08 -15.21
C ASP A 18 3.45 -3.34 -14.33
N ALA A 19 3.88 -2.42 -13.46
CA ALA A 19 2.98 -1.58 -12.69
C ALA A 19 2.28 -0.56 -13.61
N TYR A 20 0.96 -0.46 -13.47
CA TYR A 20 0.12 0.35 -14.34
C TYR A 20 -0.51 1.53 -13.60
N ASN A 21 -1.00 2.51 -14.36
CA ASN A 21 -1.77 3.62 -13.80
C ASN A 21 -3.17 3.11 -13.46
N TYR A 22 -3.65 3.40 -12.26
CA TYR A 22 -5.00 3.04 -11.84
C TYR A 22 -5.77 4.29 -11.45
N ASN A 23 -6.98 4.43 -12.01
CA ASN A 23 -7.88 5.56 -11.80
C ASN A 23 -9.19 5.04 -11.23
N GLY A 24 -9.15 4.58 -9.99
CA GLY A 24 -10.32 4.10 -9.26
C GLY A 24 -10.09 4.21 -7.76
N LEU A 25 -11.11 3.90 -6.98
CA LEU A 25 -11.03 3.97 -5.52
C LEU A 25 -10.13 2.84 -4.99
N LEU A 26 -9.29 3.15 -4.02
CA LEU A 26 -8.42 2.20 -3.32
C LEU A 26 -8.77 2.18 -1.84
N TYR A 27 -8.64 1.00 -1.22
CA TYR A 27 -8.91 0.79 0.20
C TYR A 27 -7.65 0.38 0.94
N LYS A 28 -7.47 0.92 2.15
CA LYS A 28 -6.31 0.63 2.99
C LYS A 28 -6.65 0.66 4.47
N VAL A 29 -5.95 -0.17 5.23
CA VAL A 29 -6.03 -0.23 6.69
C VAL A 29 -5.00 0.66 7.36
N SER A 30 -5.38 1.26 8.49
CA SER A 30 -4.51 2.04 9.36
C SER A 30 -4.73 1.70 10.83
N THR A 31 -3.73 2.02 11.64
CA THR A 31 -3.79 1.96 13.10
C THR A 31 -4.41 3.23 13.70
N SER A 32 -4.25 4.38 13.03
CA SER A 32 -4.68 5.70 13.52
C SER A 32 -5.69 6.34 12.56
N ALA A 33 -6.55 7.19 13.15
CA ALA A 33 -7.58 7.94 12.45
C ALA A 33 -7.00 9.09 11.59
N ASP A 34 -5.85 9.63 11.99
CA ASP A 34 -5.36 10.94 11.52
C ASP A 34 -4.04 10.88 10.74
N GLU A 35 -3.36 9.73 10.74
CA GLU A 35 -1.98 9.64 10.25
C GLU A 35 -1.85 9.27 8.76
N HIS A 36 -2.96 8.95 8.08
CA HIS A 36 -2.85 8.31 6.78
C HIS A 36 -2.31 9.23 5.67
N ASP A 37 -2.76 10.47 5.67
CA ASP A 37 -2.31 11.49 4.72
C ASP A 37 -0.86 11.91 4.98
N ILE A 38 -0.51 12.11 6.26
CA ILE A 38 0.84 12.43 6.70
C ILE A 38 1.81 11.30 6.32
N TYR A 39 1.41 10.04 6.52
CA TYR A 39 2.28 8.89 6.24
C TYR A 39 2.54 8.71 4.74
N LEU A 40 1.51 8.78 3.87
CA LEU A 40 1.72 8.63 2.42
C LEU A 40 2.52 9.81 1.85
N ARG A 41 2.23 11.05 2.27
CA ARG A 41 2.98 12.23 1.85
C ARG A 41 4.44 12.18 2.32
N LYS A 42 4.68 11.84 3.60
CA LYS A 42 6.04 11.74 4.15
C LYS A 42 6.86 10.67 3.44
N THR A 43 6.27 9.50 3.22
CA THR A 43 6.90 8.40 2.48
C THR A 43 7.24 8.83 1.05
N ALA A 44 6.33 9.53 0.36
CA ALA A 44 6.58 10.02 -0.99
C ALA A 44 7.63 11.14 -1.08
N ILE A 45 7.62 12.08 -0.14
CA ILE A 45 8.54 13.24 -0.13
C ILE A 45 9.95 12.83 0.29
N GLU A 46 10.10 12.07 1.39
CA GLU A 46 11.41 11.67 1.91
C GLU A 46 12.14 10.70 0.95
N GLN A 47 11.38 9.94 0.17
CA GLN A 47 11.95 8.88 -0.67
C GLN A 47 12.22 9.33 -2.10
N ARG A 48 11.65 10.46 -2.56
CA ARG A 48 11.99 11.10 -3.85
C ARG A 48 13.47 11.44 -3.97
N ASN A 49 14.13 11.71 -2.84
CA ASN A 49 15.55 12.04 -2.76
C ASN A 49 16.48 10.81 -2.72
N ASN A 50 15.95 9.57 -2.64
CA ASN A 50 16.75 8.34 -2.51
C ASN A 50 16.36 7.23 -3.51
N ILE A 51 15.63 7.56 -4.58
CA ILE A 51 15.08 6.60 -5.57
C ILE A 51 16.16 5.74 -6.27
N SER A 52 17.43 6.14 -6.26
CA SER A 52 18.53 5.37 -6.86
C SER A 52 18.80 4.01 -6.19
N ASN A 53 18.19 3.74 -5.02
CA ASN A 53 18.32 2.47 -4.33
C ASN A 53 17.11 1.56 -4.60
N ASN A 54 17.31 0.50 -5.38
CA ASN A 54 16.33 -0.58 -5.63
C ASN A 54 15.69 -1.13 -4.32
N LYS A 55 16.40 -1.01 -3.20
CA LYS A 55 15.97 -1.41 -1.85
C LYS A 55 14.82 -0.59 -1.26
N LEU A 56 14.62 0.65 -1.70
CA LEU A 56 13.55 1.51 -1.18
C LEU A 56 12.19 1.11 -1.74
N CYS A 57 12.11 0.72 -3.00
CA CYS A 57 10.85 0.55 -3.72
C CYS A 57 9.81 -0.36 -3.06
N GLN A 58 10.23 -1.52 -2.54
CA GLN A 58 9.31 -2.43 -1.84
C GLN A 58 8.89 -1.89 -0.48
N ALA A 59 9.75 -1.10 0.18
CA ALA A 59 9.39 -0.39 1.40
C ALA A 59 8.44 0.80 1.14
N CYS A 60 8.48 1.37 -0.06
CA CYS A 60 7.55 2.42 -0.51
C CYS A 60 6.17 1.88 -0.90
N GLY A 61 6.07 0.59 -1.20
CA GLY A 61 4.85 -0.04 -1.70
C GLY A 61 3.81 -0.18 -0.60
N HIS A 62 2.67 0.47 -0.78
CA HIS A 62 1.57 0.38 0.16
C HIS A 62 0.63 -0.75 -0.22
N SER A 63 0.40 -1.68 0.72
CA SER A 63 -0.69 -2.64 0.64
C SER A 63 -2.03 -1.95 0.53
N VAL A 64 -2.77 -2.22 -0.54
CA VAL A 64 -4.11 -1.70 -0.84
C VAL A 64 -5.01 -2.79 -1.43
N PHE A 65 -6.31 -2.51 -1.45
CA PHE A 65 -7.35 -3.34 -2.07
C PHE A 65 -8.16 -2.48 -3.04
N LEU A 66 -8.66 -3.08 -4.11
CA LEU A 66 -9.55 -2.38 -5.06
C LEU A 66 -11.01 -2.40 -4.60
N ASP A 67 -11.35 -3.30 -3.67
CA ASP A 67 -12.70 -3.54 -3.20
C ASP A 67 -12.79 -3.55 -1.66
N LYS A 68 -13.89 -3.01 -1.13
CA LYS A 68 -14.13 -2.88 0.31
C LYS A 68 -14.43 -4.23 0.98
N GLU A 69 -15.12 -5.15 0.30
CA GLU A 69 -15.39 -6.47 0.86
C GLU A 69 -14.11 -7.29 0.96
N ASP A 70 -13.22 -7.19 -0.02
CA ASP A 70 -11.95 -7.93 -0.01
C ASP A 70 -11.04 -7.54 1.15
N ILE A 71 -10.96 -6.25 1.45
CA ILE A 71 -10.20 -5.77 2.62
C ILE A 71 -10.84 -6.27 3.92
N LEU A 72 -12.17 -6.28 4.03
CA LEU A 72 -12.87 -6.82 5.21
C LEU A 72 -12.64 -8.33 5.38
N LYS A 73 -12.79 -9.12 4.30
CA LYS A 73 -12.52 -10.56 4.29
C LYS A 73 -11.07 -10.86 4.68
N SER A 74 -10.12 -10.05 4.20
CA SER A 74 -8.71 -10.14 4.55
C SER A 74 -8.46 -9.91 6.05
N ILE A 75 -9.10 -8.90 6.62
CA ILE A 75 -8.99 -8.56 8.05
C ILE A 75 -9.58 -9.67 8.91
N GLU A 76 -10.76 -10.17 8.57
CA GLU A 76 -11.42 -11.28 9.28
C GLU A 76 -10.56 -12.54 9.27
N LYS A 77 -10.01 -12.90 8.10
CA LYS A 77 -9.11 -14.05 7.99
C LYS A 77 -7.84 -13.86 8.83
N SER A 78 -7.27 -12.66 8.79
CA SER A 78 -6.02 -12.35 9.51
C SER A 78 -6.23 -12.28 11.02
N SER A 79 -7.37 -11.77 11.49
CA SER A 79 -7.69 -11.65 12.92
C SER A 79 -7.92 -13.01 13.58
N LYS A 80 -8.43 -14.01 12.82
CA LYS A 80 -8.52 -15.41 13.26
C LYS A 80 -7.15 -16.04 13.51
N VAL A 81 -6.13 -15.66 12.74
CA VAL A 81 -4.77 -16.19 12.84
C VAL A 81 -3.94 -15.43 13.88
N SER A 82 -4.13 -14.12 14.00
CA SER A 82 -3.35 -13.28 14.92
C SER A 82 -4.20 -12.21 15.58
N LYS A 83 -4.36 -12.35 16.91
CA LYS A 83 -5.07 -11.36 17.75
C LYS A 83 -4.46 -9.96 17.70
N GLY A 84 -3.19 -9.84 17.29
CA GLY A 84 -2.51 -8.55 17.15
C GLY A 84 -2.96 -7.74 15.93
N VAL A 85 -3.66 -8.34 14.97
CA VAL A 85 -4.10 -7.69 13.73
C VAL A 85 -5.06 -6.55 14.03
N LEU A 86 -6.06 -6.76 14.88
CA LEU A 86 -7.05 -5.72 15.23
C LEU A 86 -6.42 -4.57 16.03
N LYS A 87 -5.23 -4.75 16.61
CA LYS A 87 -4.49 -3.64 17.23
C LYS A 87 -3.86 -2.72 16.18
N LYS A 88 -3.55 -3.24 14.99
CA LYS A 88 -2.86 -2.53 13.89
C LYS A 88 -3.82 -2.08 12.78
N TRP A 89 -4.91 -2.81 12.56
CA TRP A 89 -5.89 -2.58 11.49
C TRP A 89 -7.20 -2.15 12.14
N LYS A 90 -7.25 -0.91 12.63
CA LYS A 90 -8.39 -0.35 13.35
C LYS A 90 -9.33 0.46 12.47
N HIS A 91 -8.80 0.97 11.37
CA HIS A 91 -9.50 1.91 10.50
C HIS A 91 -9.35 1.50 9.05
N ILE A 92 -10.41 1.64 8.27
CA ILE A 92 -10.40 1.50 6.81
C ILE A 92 -10.57 2.89 6.21
N TYR A 93 -9.73 3.19 5.23
CA TYR A 93 -9.81 4.38 4.40
C TYR A 93 -10.06 3.99 2.96
N SER A 94 -10.85 4.81 2.28
CA SER A 94 -10.88 4.84 0.83
C SER A 94 -10.14 6.08 0.34
N PHE A 95 -9.49 6.00 -0.82
CA PHE A 95 -8.83 7.15 -1.43
C PHE A 95 -8.71 6.99 -2.94
N ASN A 96 -8.67 8.13 -3.63
CA ASN A 96 -8.42 8.16 -5.07
C ASN A 96 -6.92 8.40 -5.32
N PRO A 97 -6.23 7.49 -6.03
CA PRO A 97 -4.86 7.71 -6.45
C PRO A 97 -4.80 8.83 -7.49
N ASN A 98 -3.66 9.52 -7.55
CA ASN A 98 -3.42 10.49 -8.61
C ASN A 98 -2.98 9.79 -9.91
N SER A 99 -3.03 10.52 -11.03
CA SER A 99 -2.72 10.01 -12.37
C SER A 99 -1.26 9.55 -12.59
N LYS A 100 -0.35 9.91 -11.67
CA LYS A 100 1.07 9.53 -11.73
C LYS A 100 1.37 8.29 -10.88
N SER A 101 0.45 7.93 -10.00
CA SER A 101 0.62 6.81 -9.09
C SER A 101 0.53 5.48 -9.84
N LYS A 102 1.19 4.47 -9.30
CA LYS A 102 1.31 3.15 -9.93
C LYS A 102 0.76 2.08 -9.02
N ILE A 103 0.19 1.04 -9.61
CA ILE A 103 -0.30 -0.13 -8.89
C ILE A 103 0.18 -1.41 -9.58
N LEU A 104 0.37 -2.46 -8.80
CA LEU A 104 0.64 -3.81 -9.29
C LEU A 104 -0.19 -4.80 -8.49
N ASP A 105 -0.75 -5.79 -9.16
CA ASP A 105 -1.40 -6.93 -8.50
C ASP A 105 -0.34 -7.77 -7.77
N THR A 106 -0.49 -7.91 -6.46
CA THR A 106 0.48 -8.58 -5.59
C THR A 106 -0.25 -9.52 -4.63
N PRO A 107 -0.93 -10.54 -5.17
CA PRO A 107 -1.72 -11.43 -4.36
C PRO A 107 -0.83 -12.15 -3.35
N SER A 108 -1.29 -12.23 -2.11
CA SER A 108 -0.66 -13.06 -1.09
C SER A 108 -1.35 -14.42 -1.04
N LYS A 109 -0.71 -15.42 -0.39
CA LYS A 109 -1.36 -16.71 -0.09
C LYS A 109 -2.73 -16.55 0.59
N ASN A 110 -2.96 -15.43 1.27
CA ASN A 110 -4.17 -15.17 2.02
C ASN A 110 -5.16 -14.23 1.35
N THR A 111 -4.75 -13.49 0.32
CA THR A 111 -5.53 -12.40 -0.30
C THR A 111 -5.28 -12.37 -1.80
N LYS A 112 -6.26 -12.79 -2.59
CA LYS A 112 -6.15 -12.84 -4.06
C LYS A 112 -6.24 -11.47 -4.72
N ASN A 113 -6.85 -10.48 -4.06
CA ASN A 113 -7.10 -9.15 -4.64
C ASN A 113 -6.27 -8.06 -3.92
N HIS A 114 -5.13 -8.46 -3.35
CA HIS A 114 -4.21 -7.53 -2.71
C HIS A 114 -3.28 -6.93 -3.75
N HIS A 115 -3.12 -5.61 -3.70
CA HIS A 115 -2.29 -4.87 -4.62
C HIS A 115 -1.25 -4.06 -3.86
N THR A 116 -0.15 -3.74 -4.54
CA THR A 116 0.86 -2.80 -4.05
C THR A 116 0.71 -1.49 -4.80
N TYR A 117 0.58 -0.40 -4.05
CA TYR A 117 0.41 0.96 -4.55
C TYR A 117 1.65 1.81 -4.27
N TRP A 118 2.13 2.52 -5.29
CA TRP A 118 3.21 3.50 -5.18
C TRP A 118 2.69 4.89 -5.52
N HIS A 119 2.78 5.80 -4.55
CA HIS A 119 2.41 7.19 -4.74
C HIS A 119 3.52 7.98 -5.42
N TYR A 120 3.16 8.75 -6.45
CA TYR A 120 4.08 9.67 -7.10
C TYR A 120 3.48 11.07 -7.24
N GLY A 121 4.25 12.09 -6.90
CA GLY A 121 3.87 13.50 -7.03
C GLY A 121 3.58 14.17 -5.69
N ASN A 122 3.32 15.48 -5.76
CA ASN A 122 3.02 16.31 -4.59
C ASN A 122 1.51 16.57 -4.43
N ASN A 123 0.69 15.92 -5.26
CA ASN A 123 -0.75 16.16 -5.24
C ASN A 123 -1.38 15.35 -4.12
N ASP A 124 -2.16 16.05 -3.31
CA ASP A 124 -2.88 15.51 -2.17
C ASP A 124 -3.74 14.32 -2.57
N ILE A 125 -3.55 13.20 -1.87
CA ILE A 125 -4.50 12.09 -1.90
C ILE A 125 -5.65 12.50 -1.00
N ILE A 126 -6.87 12.51 -1.54
CA ILE A 126 -8.07 12.73 -0.73
C ILE A 126 -8.47 11.38 -0.12
N PHE A 127 -8.42 11.32 1.21
CA PHE A 127 -8.88 10.17 1.97
C PHE A 127 -10.30 10.41 2.48
N CYS A 128 -11.11 9.37 2.38
CA CYS A 128 -12.40 9.29 3.05
C CYS A 128 -12.30 8.20 4.12
N TYR A 129 -12.59 8.59 5.36
CA TYR A 129 -12.72 7.63 6.44
C TYR A 129 -13.98 6.81 6.23
N GLU A 130 -13.81 5.49 6.15
CA GLU A 130 -14.93 4.58 5.85
C GLU A 130 -15.51 3.98 7.13
N GLN A 131 -14.64 3.48 8.01
CA GLN A 131 -15.07 2.57 9.06
C GLN A 131 -14.01 2.36 10.15
N ARG A 132 -14.49 2.17 11.39
CA ARG A 132 -13.73 1.57 12.49
C ARG A 132 -14.01 0.08 12.55
N ILE A 133 -12.97 -0.70 12.82
CA ILE A 133 -13.01 -2.15 13.03
C ILE A 133 -12.99 -2.45 14.53
#